data_AF-A0A7X6ZR68-F1
#
_entry.id   AF-A0A7X6ZR68-F1
#
_cell.length_a   1.000
_cell.length_b   1.000
_cell.length_c   1.000
_cell.angle_alpha   90.00
_cell.angle_beta   90.00
_cell.angle_gamma   90.00
#
_symmetry.space_group_name_H-M   'P 1'
#
loop_
_entity.id
_entity.type
_entity.pdbx_description
1 polymer ?
#
loop_
_entity_poly.entity_id
_entity_poly.type
_entity_poly.pdbx_seq_one_letter_code
_entity_poly.pdbx_strand_id
1 'polypeptide(L)'
;SKLLEEQRRSIMAEVNRNISTSVANVQRQRTSSGSSGSGKFYEHEVQSGQTLSEIARVYEVTMAEIMRENKIKDASLIRVGQKLLIPAK
;
A
#
# COMPACT_ATOMS: atom_id res chain seq x y z
N SER A 1 1.30 12.75 -39.91
CA SER A 1 1.53 14.20 -39.78
C SER A 1 2.52 14.46 -38.66
N LYS A 2 3.72 14.99 -38.96
CA LYS A 2 4.78 15.25 -37.97
C LYS A 2 4.42 16.30 -36.90
N LEU A 3 3.35 17.06 -37.13
CA LEU A 3 2.83 18.08 -36.21
C LEU A 3 2.21 17.48 -34.93
N LEU A 4 1.59 16.30 -34.98
CA LEU A 4 1.00 15.66 -33.79
C LEU A 4 2.07 15.04 -32.86
N GLU A 5 3.21 14.66 -33.43
CA GLU A 5 4.33 14.07 -32.69
C GLU A 5 5.20 15.15 -32.02
N GLU A 6 5.27 16.34 -32.64
CA GLU A 6 5.89 17.51 -32.01
C GLU A 6 5.04 18.04 -30.85
N GLN A 7 3.71 18.07 -30.98
CA GLN A 7 2.80 18.41 -29.87
C GLN A 7 2.93 17.42 -28.70
N ARG A 8 3.19 16.13 -28.98
CA ARG A 8 3.47 15.11 -27.95
C ARG A 8 4.85 15.27 -27.30
N ARG A 9 5.86 15.76 -28.02
CA ARG A 9 7.19 16.06 -27.44
C ARG A 9 7.18 17.30 -26.55
N SER A 10 6.39 18.33 -26.87
CA SER A 10 6.29 19.56 -26.06
C SER A 10 5.65 19.33 -24.68
N ILE A 11 4.64 18.43 -24.59
CA ILE A 11 3.96 18.12 -23.33
C ILE A 11 4.85 17.29 -22.37
N MET A 12 5.78 16.49 -22.91
CA MET A 12 6.65 15.63 -22.10
C MET A 12 7.84 16.37 -21.48
N ALA A 13 8.27 17.49 -22.05
CA ALA A 13 9.39 18.27 -21.52
C ALA A 13 9.00 19.22 -20.37
N GLU A 14 7.71 19.59 -20.26
CA GLU A 14 7.23 20.57 -19.27
C GLU A 14 6.78 19.95 -17.94
N VAL A 15 6.52 18.64 -17.88
CA VAL A 15 6.21 17.97 -16.61
C VAL A 15 7.45 17.86 -15.70
N ASN A 16 8.67 17.86 -16.27
CA ASN A 16 9.90 17.61 -15.50
C ASN A 16 10.50 18.85 -14.82
N ARG A 17 9.85 20.03 -14.87
CA ARG A 17 10.36 21.26 -14.24
C ARG A 17 9.68 21.64 -12.93
N ASN A 18 8.50 21.08 -12.63
CA ASN A 18 7.66 21.56 -11.52
C ASN A 18 7.68 20.72 -10.23
N ILE A 19 8.58 19.74 -10.08
CA ILE A 19 8.77 19.01 -8.81
C ILE A 19 9.97 19.56 -8.00
N SER A 20 10.81 20.41 -8.61
CA SER A 20 12.01 20.98 -7.98
C SER A 20 11.74 22.06 -6.91
N THR A 21 10.48 22.37 -6.59
CA THR A 21 10.11 23.38 -5.56
C THR A 21 9.37 22.81 -4.36
N SER A 22 9.08 21.50 -4.31
CA SER A 22 8.61 20.81 -3.08
C SER A 22 9.73 20.07 -2.33
N VAL A 23 10.97 20.10 -2.84
CA VAL A 23 12.14 19.46 -2.21
C VAL A 23 12.65 20.20 -0.96
N ALA A 24 12.13 21.40 -0.65
CA ALA A 24 12.43 22.10 0.60
C ALA A 24 11.62 21.57 1.81
N ASN A 25 10.55 20.81 1.58
CA ASN A 25 9.71 20.25 2.66
C ASN A 25 9.91 18.73 2.86
N VAL A 26 10.54 18.04 1.92
CA VAL A 26 10.87 16.60 1.99
C VAL A 26 11.96 16.28 3.03
N GLN A 27 12.62 17.30 3.59
CA GLN A 27 13.75 17.13 4.52
C GLN A 27 13.38 17.29 6.00
N ARG A 28 12.10 17.51 6.37
CA ARG A 28 11.66 17.65 7.78
C ARG A 28 10.76 16.54 8.32
N GLN A 29 10.58 15.44 7.61
CA GLN A 29 9.83 14.28 8.12
C GLN A 29 10.66 12.98 8.19
N ARG A 30 11.97 13.05 7.93
CA ARG A 30 12.89 11.90 8.08
C ARG A 30 13.54 11.79 9.47
N THR A 31 13.11 12.60 10.44
CA THR A 31 13.61 12.55 11.83
C THR A 31 12.45 12.48 12.81
N SER A 32 11.63 11.45 12.68
CA SER A 32 10.97 10.85 13.83
C SER A 32 11.38 9.39 13.86
N SER A 33 12.65 9.17 14.24
CA SER A 33 13.12 7.94 14.86
C SER A 33 12.38 7.77 16.19
N GLY A 34 11.08 7.53 16.09
CA GLY A 34 10.34 6.79 17.08
C GLY A 34 10.70 5.34 16.82
N SER A 35 11.56 4.78 17.66
CA SER A 35 11.50 3.35 17.98
C SER A 35 10.13 3.08 18.59
N SER A 36 9.10 3.07 17.75
CA SER A 36 7.82 2.51 18.08
C SER A 36 7.97 1.05 17.73
N GLY A 37 7.85 0.17 18.72
CA GLY A 37 7.81 -1.27 18.50
C GLY A 37 6.59 -1.61 17.66
N SER A 38 6.68 -1.36 16.36
CA SER A 38 5.72 -1.84 15.38
C SER A 38 5.94 -3.34 15.35
N GLY A 39 4.97 -4.09 15.87
CA GLY A 39 4.89 -5.52 15.59
C GLY A 39 5.20 -5.75 14.11
N LYS A 40 5.92 -6.83 13.80
CA LYS A 40 6.16 -7.16 12.39
C LYS A 40 4.79 -7.40 11.75
N PHE A 41 4.55 -6.86 10.57
CA PHE A 41 3.33 -7.12 9.80
C PHE A 41 3.72 -7.68 8.44
N TYR A 42 2.90 -8.60 7.93
CA TYR A 42 2.95 -9.04 6.55
C TYR A 42 1.84 -8.36 5.77
N GLU A 43 2.15 -7.85 4.59
CA GLU A 43 1.14 -7.44 3.62
C GLU A 43 0.78 -8.65 2.75
N HIS A 44 -0.50 -9.04 2.77
CA HIS A 44 -1.03 -10.14 1.96
C HIS A 44 -2.12 -9.64 1.02
N GLU A 45 -2.00 -9.93 -0.27
CA GLU A 45 -3.06 -9.65 -1.25
C GLU A 45 -3.97 -10.88 -1.40
N VAL A 46 -5.27 -10.71 -1.13
CA VAL A 46 -6.26 -11.78 -1.23
C VAL A 46 -6.37 -12.26 -2.67
N GLN A 47 -6.10 -13.55 -2.90
CA GLN A 47 -6.27 -14.16 -4.22
C GLN A 47 -7.66 -14.77 -4.40
N SER A 48 -8.04 -15.07 -5.65
CA SER A 48 -9.35 -15.68 -5.93
C SER A 48 -9.48 -17.04 -5.26
N GLY A 49 -10.56 -17.22 -4.51
CA GLY A 49 -10.85 -18.47 -3.81
C GLY A 49 -10.20 -18.59 -2.42
N GLN A 50 -9.36 -17.63 -2.01
CA GLN A 50 -8.85 -17.61 -0.64
C GLN A 50 -9.89 -17.05 0.33
N THR A 51 -9.99 -17.69 1.50
CA THR A 51 -10.80 -17.22 2.62
C THR A 51 -9.94 -16.63 3.74
N LEU A 52 -10.53 -15.77 4.57
CA LEU A 52 -9.81 -15.19 5.72
C LEU A 52 -9.29 -16.28 6.68
N SER A 53 -10.01 -17.39 6.78
CA SER A 53 -9.64 -18.57 7.58
C SER A 53 -8.37 -19.25 7.07
N GLU A 54 -8.22 -19.39 5.75
CA GLU A 54 -7.02 -19.98 5.16
C GLU A 54 -5.82 -19.05 5.33
N ILE A 55 -6.00 -17.75 5.08
CA ILE A 55 -4.95 -16.75 5.29
C ILE A 55 -4.51 -16.76 6.76
N ALA A 56 -5.46 -16.72 7.69
CA ALA A 56 -5.17 -16.78 9.13
C ALA A 56 -4.34 -18.02 9.51
N ARG A 57 -4.69 -19.19 8.95
CA ARG A 57 -3.97 -20.45 9.18
C ARG A 57 -2.55 -20.42 8.61
N VAL A 58 -2.35 -19.84 7.43
CA VAL A 58 -1.02 -19.74 6.79
C VAL A 58 -0.07 -18.88 7.61
N TYR A 59 -0.57 -17.78 8.19
CA TYR A 59 0.23 -16.86 8.99
C TYR A 59 0.18 -17.16 10.50
N GLU A 60 -0.39 -18.30 10.90
CA GLU A 60 -0.51 -18.74 12.30
C GLU A 60 -1.15 -17.69 13.24
N VAL A 61 -2.07 -16.90 12.69
CA VAL A 61 -2.82 -15.86 13.40
C VAL A 61 -4.30 -16.19 13.44
N THR A 62 -5.08 -15.39 14.17
CA THR A 62 -6.53 -15.55 14.18
C THR A 62 -7.20 -14.61 13.19
N MET A 63 -8.36 -15.04 12.68
CA MET A 63 -9.22 -14.19 11.83
C MET A 63 -9.55 -12.86 12.52
N ALA A 64 -9.80 -12.89 13.83
CA ALA A 64 -10.11 -11.69 14.62
C ALA A 64 -8.93 -10.69 14.67
N GLU A 65 -7.68 -11.18 14.70
CA GLU A 65 -6.50 -10.32 14.67
C GLU A 65 -6.37 -9.61 13.32
N ILE A 66 -6.52 -10.34 12.22
CA ILE A 66 -6.52 -9.78 10.85
C ILE A 66 -7.65 -8.77 10.70
N MET A 67 -8.85 -9.11 11.16
CA MET A 67 -10.02 -8.26 11.07
C MET A 67 -9.85 -6.97 11.86
N ARG A 68 -9.31 -7.06 13.08
CA ARG A 68 -9.03 -5.90 13.94
C ARG A 68 -8.04 -4.95 13.28
N GLU A 69 -6.96 -5.48 12.71
CA GLU A 69 -5.91 -4.67 12.09
C GLU A 69 -6.37 -3.99 10.80
N ASN A 70 -7.19 -4.70 10.01
CA ASN A 70 -7.73 -4.19 8.75
C ASN A 70 -9.09 -3.49 8.87
N LYS A 71 -9.61 -3.36 10.10
CA LYS A 71 -10.95 -2.80 10.39
C LYS A 71 -12.08 -3.48 9.60
N ILE A 72 -11.94 -4.79 9.39
CA ILE A 72 -12.93 -5.62 8.69
C ILE A 72 -13.99 -6.05 9.70
N LYS A 73 -15.25 -5.76 9.41
CA LYS A 73 -16.39 -6.15 10.25
C LYS A 73 -16.79 -7.61 10.01
N ASP A 74 -16.70 -8.05 8.76
CA ASP A 74 -17.17 -9.37 8.34
C ASP A 74 -16.11 -10.05 7.48
N ALA A 75 -15.68 -11.24 7.91
CA ALA A 75 -14.66 -12.02 7.20
C ALA A 75 -15.09 -12.42 5.78
N SER A 76 -16.39 -12.49 5.50
CA SER A 76 -16.94 -12.83 4.18
C SER A 76 -16.97 -11.65 3.20
N LEU A 77 -16.70 -10.42 3.66
CA LEU A 77 -16.71 -9.22 2.82
C LEU A 77 -15.35 -8.90 2.17
N ILE A 78 -14.34 -9.74 2.41
CA ILE A 78 -13.05 -9.60 1.73
C ILE A 78 -13.18 -9.85 0.23
N ARG A 79 -12.46 -9.04 -0.55
CA ARG A 79 -12.47 -9.08 -2.00
C ARG A 79 -11.12 -9.52 -2.54
N VAL A 80 -11.13 -10.19 -3.69
CA VAL A 80 -9.92 -10.51 -4.42
C VAL A 80 -9.19 -9.22 -4.80
N GLY A 81 -7.86 -9.21 -4.64
CA GLY A 81 -7.00 -8.03 -4.82
C GLY A 81 -6.97 -7.08 -3.61
N GLN A 82 -7.70 -7.40 -2.53
CA GLN A 82 -7.64 -6.62 -1.30
C GLN A 82 -6.33 -6.89 -0.57
N LYS A 83 -5.65 -5.82 -0.16
CA LYS A 83 -4.46 -5.91 0.70
C LYS A 83 -4.88 -5.99 2.16
N LEU A 84 -4.32 -6.97 2.87
CA LEU A 84 -4.54 -7.23 4.28
C LEU A 84 -3.21 -7.11 5.04
N LEU A 85 -3.25 -6.36 6.14
CA LEU A 85 -2.21 -6.31 7.16
C LEU A 85 -2.37 -7.50 8.09
N ILE A 86 -1.39 -8.39 8.10
CA ILE A 86 -1.39 -9.59 8.92
C ILE A 86 -0.37 -9.40 10.03
N PRO A 87 -0.77 -9.38 11.32
CA PRO A 87 0.19 -9.29 12.42
C PRO A 87 1.10 -10.53 12.43
N ALA A 88 2.40 -10.34 12.52
CA ALA A 88 3.36 -11.42 12.69
C ALA A 88 3.63 -11.61 14.19
N LYS A 89 3.54 -12.85 14.64
CA LYS A 89 3.96 -13.24 16.00
C LYS A 89 5.47 -13.43 16.07
#